data_AF-A0A970C0B6-F1
#
_entry.id   AF-A0A970C0B6-F1
#
_cell.length_a   1.000
_cell.length_b   1.000
_cell.length_c   1.000
_cell.angle_alpha   90.00
_cell.angle_beta   90.00
_cell.angle_gamma   90.00
#
_symmetry.space_group_name_H-M   'P 1'
#
loop_
_entity.id
_entity.type
_entity.pdbx_description
1 polymer ?
#
loop_
_entity_poly.entity_id
_entity_poly.type
_entity_poly.pdbx_seq_one_letter_code
_entity_poly.pdbx_strand_id
1 'polypeptide(L)' 'MSNRPVPRDTVNPPDSTFDGFDDAHGVRGVSIENLSFNGRRATTLEEAGVKIGPHVEGVAVE' A
#
# COMPACT_ATOMS: atom_id res chain seq x y z
N MET A 1 17.46 16.46 28.00
CA MET A 1 16.85 16.09 26.70
C MET A 1 15.91 14.93 26.98
N SER A 2 14.59 15.15 26.87
CA SER A 2 13.58 14.15 27.26
C SER A 2 13.30 13.22 26.08
N ASN A 3 13.70 11.94 26.19
CA ASN A 3 13.21 10.89 25.30
C ASN A 3 11.78 10.54 25.74
N ARG A 4 10.80 11.33 25.32
CA ARG A 4 9.40 10.91 25.42
C ARG A 4 9.17 9.78 24.41
N PRO A 5 8.65 8.62 24.81
CA PRO A 5 8.21 7.62 23.85
C PRO A 5 7.14 8.24 22.94
N VAL A 6 7.36 8.16 21.63
CA VAL A 6 6.35 8.54 20.63
C VAL A 6 5.13 7.64 20.88
N PRO A 7 3.92 8.19 21.10
CA PRO A 7 2.72 7.39 21.27
C PRO A 7 2.59 6.41 20.11
N ARG A 8 2.37 5.12 20.39
CA ARG A 8 2.26 4.08 19.35
C ARG A 8 1.17 4.39 18.32
N ASP A 9 0.24 5.29 18.67
CA ASP A 9 -0.89 5.74 17.84
C ASP A 9 -0.52 6.87 16.86
N THR A 10 0.72 7.38 16.89
CA THR A 10 1.18 8.50 16.05
C THR A 10 2.10 8.07 14.90
N VAL A 11 2.46 6.78 14.82
CA VAL A 11 3.14 6.23 13.64
C VAL A 11 2.05 5.62 12.77
N ASN A 12 1.43 6.43 11.92
CA ASN A 12 0.71 5.88 10.78
C ASN A 12 1.81 5.32 9.87
N PRO A 13 1.92 3.98 9.69
CA PRO A 13 2.85 3.47 8.68
C PRO A 13 2.49 4.12 7.34
N PRO A 14 3.49 4.48 6.51
CA PRO A 14 3.19 5.06 5.22
C PRO A 14 2.26 4.12 4.45
N ASP A 15 1.24 4.68 3.81
CA ASP A 15 0.38 3.91 2.93
C ASP A 15 1.25 3.19 1.89
N SER A 16 0.90 1.95 1.56
CA SER A 16 1.52 1.29 0.42
C SER A 16 0.89 1.87 -0.84
N THR A 17 1.67 2.54 -1.67
CA THR A 17 1.13 3.23 -2.86
C THR A 17 1.80 2.74 -4.14
N PHE A 18 1.00 2.57 -5.18
CA PHE A 18 1.47 2.47 -6.56
C PHE A 18 1.21 3.80 -7.26
N ASP A 19 2.27 4.43 -7.79
CA ASP A 19 2.21 5.69 -8.52
C ASP A 19 3.00 5.57 -9.82
N GLY A 20 2.40 6.02 -10.92
CA GLY A 20 3.09 6.27 -12.19
C GLY A 20 3.47 7.74 -12.35
N PHE A 21 4.51 8.02 -13.13
CA PHE A 21 5.00 9.39 -13.32
C PHE A 21 4.22 10.15 -14.42
N ASP A 22 3.97 9.50 -15.55
CA ASP A 22 3.19 10.00 -16.68
C ASP A 22 2.60 8.82 -17.48
N ASP A 23 1.90 9.10 -18.59
CA ASP A 23 1.26 8.06 -19.43
C ASP A 23 2.25 7.07 -20.07
N ALA A 24 3.51 7.48 -20.28
CA ALA A 24 4.57 6.63 -20.82
C ALA A 24 5.28 5.83 -19.72
N HIS A 25 5.28 6.33 -18.49
CA HIS A 25 5.94 5.79 -17.32
C HIS A 25 4.93 5.40 -16.23
N GLY A 26 3.90 4.66 -16.64
CA GLY A 26 2.86 4.12 -15.75
C GLY A 26 3.19 2.76 -15.15
N VAL A 27 2.41 2.36 -14.14
CA VAL A 27 2.47 1.01 -13.53
C VAL A 27 1.30 0.19 -14.05
N ARG A 28 1.57 -0.99 -14.62
CA ARG A 28 0.52 -1.82 -15.24
C ARG A 28 0.64 -3.29 -14.88
N GLY A 29 -0.50 -3.92 -14.61
CA GLY A 29 -0.61 -5.39 -14.51
C GLY A 29 0.10 -6.00 -13.30
N VAL A 30 -0.02 -5.39 -12.14
CA VAL A 30 0.59 -5.89 -10.91
C VAL A 30 -0.38 -6.83 -10.20
N SER A 31 0.01 -8.09 -10.04
CA SER A 31 -0.65 -9.02 -9.12
C SER A 31 0.17 -9.15 -7.84
N ILE A 32 -0.53 -9.18 -6.70
CA ILE A 32 0.08 -9.40 -5.39
C ILE A 32 -0.55 -10.66 -4.80
N GLU A 33 0.24 -11.74 -4.77
CA GLU A 33 -0.21 -13.01 -4.23
C GLU A 33 0.10 -13.14 -2.74
N ASN A 34 -0.80 -13.78 -1.99
CA ASN A 34 -0.61 -14.16 -0.59
C ASN A 34 -0.42 -12.97 0.38
N LEU A 35 -0.84 -11.77 0.00
CA LEU A 35 -0.76 -10.60 0.88
C LEU A 35 -1.57 -10.85 2.15
N SER A 36 -0.90 -10.76 3.30
CA SER A 36 -1.50 -11.12 4.59
C SER A 36 -1.04 -10.19 5.71
N PHE A 37 -1.98 -9.79 6.56
CA PHE A 37 -1.72 -8.97 7.74
C PHE A 37 -2.09 -9.77 8.97
N ASN A 38 -1.13 -9.99 9.87
CA ASN A 38 -1.34 -10.76 11.11
C ASN A 38 -1.98 -12.14 10.85
N GLY A 39 -1.55 -12.83 9.78
CA GLY A 39 -2.07 -14.16 9.40
C GLY A 39 -3.43 -14.15 8.70
N ARG A 40 -4.02 -12.98 8.44
CA ARG A 40 -5.25 -12.84 7.66
C ARG A 40 -4.92 -12.39 6.25
N ARG A 41 -5.32 -13.18 5.25
CA ARG A 41 -5.16 -12.81 3.84
C ARG A 41 -6.04 -11.59 3.52
N ALA A 42 -5.45 -10.60 2.86
CA ALA A 42 -6.19 -9.48 2.28
C ALA A 42 -6.80 -9.93 0.94
N THR A 43 -8.05 -9.56 0.71
CA THR A 43 -8.78 -9.91 -0.52
C THR A 43 -9.05 -8.71 -1.40
N THR A 44 -8.85 -7.51 -0.86
CA THR A 44 -8.98 -6.24 -1.58
C THR A 44 -7.80 -5.32 -1.29
N LEU A 45 -7.55 -4.39 -2.21
CA LEU A 45 -6.52 -3.36 -2.03
C LEU A 45 -6.83 -2.43 -0.86
N GLU A 46 -8.11 -2.16 -0.59
CA GLU A 46 -8.55 -1.37 0.55
C GLU A 46 -8.22 -2.05 1.89
N GLU A 47 -8.55 -3.33 2.02
CA GLU A 47 -8.18 -4.14 3.19
C GLU A 47 -6.66 -4.20 3.38
N ALA A 48 -5.92 -4.16 2.28
CA ALA A 48 -4.47 -4.16 2.28
C ALA A 48 -3.83 -2.80 2.61
N GLY A 49 -4.62 -1.73 2.74
CA GLY A 49 -4.09 -0.36 2.88
C GLY A 49 -3.28 0.08 1.68
N VAL A 50 -3.59 -0.46 0.49
CA VAL A 50 -2.93 -0.12 -0.77
C VAL A 50 -3.71 1.01 -1.45
N LYS A 51 -3.01 2.09 -1.78
CA LYS A 51 -3.54 3.22 -2.56
C LYS A 51 -3.06 3.14 -4.00
N ILE A 52 -3.98 3.42 -4.92
CA ILE A 52 -3.71 3.50 -6.35
C ILE A 52 -3.68 4.96 -6.74
N GLY A 53 -2.50 5.42 -7.17
CA GLY A 53 -2.27 6.79 -7.61
C GLY A 53 -2.41 6.96 -9.13
N PRO A 54 -1.90 8.08 -9.68
CA PRO A 54 -2.06 8.42 -11.08
C PRO A 54 -1.26 7.47 -12.00
N HIS A 55 -1.70 7.33 -13.24
CA HIS A 55 -1.06 6.51 -14.27
C HIS A 55 -0.83 5.03 -13.86
N VAL A 56 -1.74 4.47 -13.06
CA VAL A 56 -1.70 3.07 -12.63
C VAL A 56 -2.94 2.31 -13.11
N GLU A 57 -2.73 1.12 -13.68
CA GLU A 57 -3.78 0.28 -14.24
C GLU A 57 -3.58 -1.20 -13.89
N GLY A 58 -4.66 -1.91 -13.55
CA GLY A 58 -4.61 -3.37 -13.38
C GLY A 58 -3.74 -3.84 -12.21
N VAL A 59 -3.89 -3.21 -11.03
CA VAL A 59 -3.33 -3.72 -9.77
C VAL A 59 -4.39 -4.55 -9.06
N ALA A 60 -4.03 -5.74 -8.61
CA ALA A 60 -4.91 -6.64 -7.89
C ALA A 60 -4.17 -7.41 -6.79
N VAL A 61 -4.92 -7.79 -5.76
CA VAL A 61 -4.51 -8.79 -4.76
C VAL A 61 -5.22 -10.09 -5.06
N GLU A 62 -4.47 -11.19 -5.06
CA GLU A 62 -4.95 -12.55 -5.35
C GLU A 62 -4.88 -13.46 -4.13
#